data_AF-X0XRM9-F1
#
_entry.id   AF-X0XRM9-F1
#
_cell.length_a   1.000
_cell.length_b   1.000
_cell.length_c   1.000
_cell.angle_alpha   90.00
_cell.angle_beta   90.00
_cell.angle_gamma   90.00
#
_symmetry.space_group_name_H-M   'P 1'
#
loop_
_entity.id
_entity.type
_entity.pdbx_description
1 polymer ?
#
loop_
_entity_poly.entity_id
_entity_poly.type
_entity_poly.pdbx_seq_one_letter_code
_entity_poly.pdbx_strand_id
1 'polypeptide(L)'
;KKVGRVANRLHAARSRNDQVVNDTRMYCKDKIDMLVKSATLLQVSILGAARKYFGFIIPGYTHLEHAQPVLFSHILLAYIEMLERDKTRLHDDRKRTDVLVSGSGALSGTALPIDRVYLKKLLGFKAIAKNSIDAVSDRDFIVELLAVLSIMSMHLSRIAEDLILYGTKEFGFVEIDERYCTGSSLMPQKKNPDVLELIRGRTSQVYSNLISVAGMLKGLPLSYNRDMQLDKEPLFNSVEIVDEELKLL
;
A
#
# COMPACT_ATOMS: atom_id res chain seq x y z
N LYS A 1 18.30 -23.78 -20.47
CA LYS A 1 18.06 -25.15 -19.94
C LYS A 1 16.86 -25.83 -20.62
N LYS A 2 15.65 -25.24 -20.63
CA LYS A 2 14.47 -25.88 -21.23
C LYS A 2 14.45 -25.97 -22.77
N VAL A 3 14.89 -24.93 -23.49
CA VAL A 3 14.80 -24.88 -24.98
C VAL A 3 16.13 -24.51 -25.67
N GLY A 4 17.25 -24.56 -24.95
CA GLY A 4 18.58 -24.28 -25.50
C GLY A 4 18.77 -22.83 -25.99
N ARG A 5 19.55 -22.65 -27.07
CA ARG A 5 19.96 -21.33 -27.62
C ARG A 5 18.80 -20.50 -28.18
N VAL A 6 17.68 -21.12 -28.55
CA VAL A 6 16.52 -20.39 -29.13
C VAL A 6 15.95 -19.37 -28.14
N ALA A 7 16.08 -19.62 -26.83
CA ALA A 7 15.64 -18.70 -25.78
C ALA A 7 16.32 -17.33 -25.86
N ASN A 8 17.53 -17.25 -26.39
CA ASN A 8 18.25 -15.98 -26.53
C ASN A 8 17.53 -15.01 -27.47
N ARG A 9 16.73 -15.53 -28.42
CA ARG A 9 15.93 -14.71 -29.34
C ARG A 9 14.78 -13.98 -28.64
N LEU A 10 14.37 -14.44 -27.44
CA LEU A 10 13.32 -13.77 -26.65
C LEU A 10 13.73 -12.39 -26.15
N HIS A 11 15.04 -12.13 -26.05
CA HIS A 11 15.58 -10.83 -25.68
C HIS A 11 15.68 -9.85 -26.85
N ALA A 12 15.41 -10.28 -28.08
CA ALA A 12 15.35 -9.37 -29.22
C ALA A 12 14.32 -8.26 -28.95
N ALA A 13 14.66 -7.03 -29.32
CA ALA A 13 13.85 -5.81 -29.10
C ALA A 13 13.66 -5.38 -27.62
N ARG A 14 14.34 -6.01 -26.65
CA ARG A 14 14.13 -5.74 -25.22
C ARG A 14 15.43 -5.35 -24.53
N SER A 15 15.31 -4.49 -23.53
CA SER A 15 16.34 -4.28 -22.52
C SER A 15 15.86 -4.84 -21.18
N ARG A 16 16.78 -4.95 -20.22
CA ARG A 16 16.38 -5.13 -18.83
C ARG A 16 15.72 -3.86 -18.27
N ASN A 17 16.07 -2.69 -18.80
CA ASN A 17 15.59 -1.40 -18.30
C ASN A 17 14.08 -1.24 -18.52
N ASP A 18 13.60 -1.42 -19.75
CA ASP A 18 12.16 -1.37 -20.02
C ASP A 18 11.41 -2.57 -19.46
N GLN A 19 12.03 -3.77 -19.47
CA GLN A 19 11.44 -4.96 -18.88
C GLN A 19 11.17 -4.77 -17.38
N VAL A 20 12.17 -4.37 -16.58
CA VAL A 20 12.00 -4.32 -15.12
C VAL A 20 10.95 -3.28 -14.72
N VAL A 21 10.90 -2.13 -15.40
CA VAL A 21 9.87 -1.12 -15.13
C VAL A 21 8.48 -1.64 -15.50
N ASN A 22 8.36 -2.36 -16.62
CA ASN A 22 7.10 -2.96 -17.03
C ASN A 22 6.61 -4.01 -16.02
N ASP A 23 7.51 -4.88 -15.57
CA ASP A 23 7.21 -5.93 -14.58
C ASP A 23 6.80 -5.30 -13.24
N THR A 24 7.49 -4.25 -12.78
CA THR A 24 7.12 -3.53 -11.56
C THR A 24 5.78 -2.81 -11.69
N ARG A 25 5.44 -2.22 -12.85
CA ARG A 25 4.10 -1.64 -13.07
C ARG A 25 3.01 -2.69 -13.03
N MET A 26 3.23 -3.87 -13.60
CA MET A 26 2.28 -4.99 -13.50
C MET A 26 2.09 -5.40 -12.04
N TYR A 27 3.19 -5.55 -11.28
CA TYR A 27 3.12 -5.79 -9.84
C TYR A 27 2.31 -4.73 -9.11
N CYS A 28 2.59 -3.43 -9.31
CA CYS A 28 1.86 -2.35 -8.64
C CYS A 28 0.38 -2.38 -9.01
N LYS A 29 0.02 -2.64 -10.28
CA LYS A 29 -1.39 -2.78 -10.70
C LYS A 29 -2.12 -3.85 -9.89
N ASP A 30 -1.53 -5.05 -9.82
CA ASP A 30 -2.11 -6.19 -9.12
C ASP A 30 -2.22 -5.92 -7.61
N LYS A 31 -1.19 -5.29 -7.03
CA LYS A 31 -1.14 -4.97 -5.60
C LYS A 31 -2.09 -3.85 -5.22
N ILE A 32 -2.26 -2.83 -6.04
CA ILE A 32 -3.27 -1.81 -5.82
C ILE A 32 -4.67 -2.44 -5.83
N ASP A 33 -4.98 -3.29 -6.82
CA ASP A 33 -6.29 -3.96 -6.91
C ASP A 33 -6.54 -4.86 -5.69
N MET A 34 -5.49 -5.54 -5.19
CA MET A 34 -5.52 -6.32 -3.95
C MET A 34 -5.76 -5.44 -2.70
N LEU A 35 -5.03 -4.33 -2.55
CA LEU A 35 -5.14 -3.42 -1.41
C LEU A 35 -6.53 -2.77 -1.33
N VAL A 36 -7.09 -2.36 -2.47
CA VAL A 36 -8.47 -1.85 -2.55
C VAL A 36 -9.47 -2.90 -2.03
N LYS A 37 -9.26 -4.17 -2.37
CA LYS A 37 -10.10 -5.27 -1.87
C LYS A 37 -9.94 -5.46 -0.36
N SER A 38 -8.71 -5.50 0.16
CA SER A 38 -8.44 -5.63 1.59
C SER A 38 -9.06 -4.45 2.38
N ALA A 39 -8.88 -3.21 1.91
CA ALA A 39 -9.49 -2.03 2.52
C ALA A 39 -11.03 -2.05 2.49
N THR A 40 -11.62 -2.56 1.40
CA THR A 40 -13.07 -2.74 1.32
C THR A 40 -13.58 -3.76 2.32
N LEU A 41 -12.85 -4.86 2.53
CA LEU A 41 -13.21 -5.87 3.54
C LEU A 41 -13.17 -5.28 4.95
N LEU A 42 -12.13 -4.50 5.29
CA LEU A 42 -12.06 -3.78 6.55
C LEU A 42 -13.24 -2.80 6.73
N GLN A 43 -13.58 -2.01 5.71
CA GLN A 43 -14.75 -1.13 5.77
C GLN A 43 -16.06 -1.90 6.01
N VAL A 44 -16.23 -3.08 5.41
CA VAL A 44 -17.39 -3.95 5.65
C VAL A 44 -17.42 -4.45 7.10
N SER A 45 -16.28 -4.87 7.65
CA SER A 45 -16.15 -5.27 9.05
C SER A 45 -16.49 -4.13 10.02
N ILE A 46 -15.94 -2.94 9.78
CA ILE A 46 -16.23 -1.72 10.57
C ILE A 46 -17.71 -1.36 10.49
N LEU A 47 -18.32 -1.43 9.30
CA LEU A 47 -19.76 -1.17 9.13
C LEU A 47 -20.61 -2.20 9.87
N GLY A 48 -20.21 -3.47 9.86
CA GLY A 48 -20.84 -4.53 10.64
C GLY A 48 -20.79 -4.25 12.14
N ALA A 49 -19.63 -3.83 12.65
CA ALA A 49 -19.48 -3.42 14.05
C ALA A 49 -20.34 -2.18 14.37
N ALA A 50 -20.34 -1.16 13.51
CA ALA A 50 -21.14 0.05 13.68
C ALA A 50 -22.65 -0.25 13.77
N ARG A 51 -23.14 -1.22 12.97
CA ARG A 51 -24.52 -1.70 13.06
C ARG A 51 -24.79 -2.49 14.33
N LYS A 52 -23.89 -3.41 14.69
CA LYS A 52 -24.03 -4.27 15.88
C LYS A 52 -24.11 -3.45 17.18
N TYR A 53 -23.30 -2.39 17.27
CA TYR A 53 -23.19 -1.54 18.46
C TYR A 53 -23.91 -0.18 18.29
N PHE A 54 -24.88 -0.10 17.38
CA PHE A 54 -25.68 1.12 17.22
C PHE A 54 -26.42 1.46 18.51
N GLY A 55 -26.44 2.75 18.86
CA GLY A 55 -27.05 3.25 20.11
C GLY A 55 -26.13 3.21 21.33
N PHE A 56 -24.94 2.60 21.24
CA PHE A 56 -23.95 2.66 22.32
C PHE A 56 -23.29 4.03 22.36
N ILE A 57 -23.46 4.75 23.47
CA ILE A 57 -22.93 6.10 23.67
C ILE A 57 -21.65 6.00 24.50
N ILE A 58 -20.56 6.61 24.02
CA ILE A 58 -19.31 6.77 24.75
C ILE A 58 -18.93 8.26 24.81
N PRO A 59 -18.00 8.68 25.69
CA PRO A 59 -17.44 10.02 25.63
C PRO A 59 -16.72 10.24 24.30
N GLY A 60 -16.97 11.36 23.64
CA GLY A 60 -16.15 11.86 22.54
C GLY A 60 -14.98 12.67 23.09
N TYR A 61 -13.83 12.58 22.43
CA TYR A 61 -12.58 13.14 22.94
C TYR A 61 -12.01 14.23 22.03
N THR A 62 -11.52 15.30 22.65
CA THR A 62 -10.61 16.28 22.03
C THR A 62 -9.46 16.52 23.00
N HIS A 63 -8.21 16.44 22.54
CA HIS A 63 -7.04 16.45 23.43
C HIS A 63 -7.04 15.33 24.49
N LEU A 64 -7.74 14.23 24.21
CA LEU A 64 -8.02 13.16 25.17
C LEU A 64 -8.83 13.59 26.41
N GLU A 65 -9.45 14.77 26.35
CA GLU A 65 -10.42 15.26 27.33
C GLU A 65 -11.85 15.00 26.85
N HIS A 66 -12.76 14.74 27.80
CA HIS A 66 -14.18 14.55 27.51
C HIS A 66 -14.77 15.83 26.90
N ALA A 67 -15.23 15.73 25.65
CA ALA A 67 -15.87 16.83 24.94
C ALA A 67 -17.39 16.68 24.98
N GLN A 68 -17.95 15.80 24.15
CA GLN A 68 -19.39 15.58 24.02
C GLN A 68 -19.69 14.08 23.91
N PRO A 69 -20.83 13.59 24.41
CA PRO A 69 -21.27 12.22 24.16
C PRO A 69 -21.39 11.95 22.66
N VAL A 70 -20.93 10.79 22.21
CA VAL A 70 -20.95 10.38 20.82
C VAL A 70 -21.37 8.92 20.70
N LEU A 71 -22.01 8.55 19.59
CA LEU A 71 -22.25 7.14 19.30
C LEU A 71 -20.93 6.46 18.93
N PHE A 72 -20.63 5.30 19.51
CA PHE A 72 -19.47 4.50 19.13
C PHE A 72 -19.50 4.17 17.63
N SER A 73 -20.69 3.89 17.09
CA SER A 73 -20.89 3.71 15.65
C SER A 73 -20.46 4.92 14.82
N HIS A 74 -20.61 6.14 15.33
CA HIS A 74 -20.20 7.35 14.61
C HIS A 74 -18.67 7.47 14.53
N ILE A 75 -17.94 7.09 15.59
CA ILE A 75 -16.48 6.99 15.56
C ILE A 75 -16.02 5.94 14.55
N LEU A 76 -16.65 4.76 14.56
CA LEU A 76 -16.35 3.70 13.59
C LEU A 76 -16.54 4.15 12.14
N LEU A 77 -17.63 4.88 11.86
CA LEU A 77 -17.87 5.43 10.52
C LEU A 77 -16.82 6.48 10.11
N ALA A 78 -16.17 7.17 11.05
CA ALA A 78 -15.10 8.11 10.73
C ALA A 78 -13.89 7.38 10.08
N TYR A 79 -13.58 6.15 10.48
CA TYR A 79 -12.52 5.37 9.84
C TYR A 79 -12.92 4.86 8.45
N ILE A 80 -14.21 4.59 8.21
CA ILE A 80 -14.69 4.27 6.86
C ILE A 80 -14.39 5.41 5.90
N GLU A 81 -14.63 6.66 6.32
CA GLU A 81 -14.33 7.85 5.52
C GLU A 81 -12.83 8.04 5.28
N MET A 82 -11.98 7.69 6.26
CA MET A 82 -10.53 7.68 6.08
C MET A 82 -10.11 6.68 5.00
N LEU A 83 -10.56 5.43 5.12
CA LEU A 83 -10.27 4.35 4.18
C LEU A 83 -10.84 4.61 2.79
N GLU A 84 -11.99 5.29 2.68
CA GLU A 84 -12.58 5.64 1.40
C GLU A 84 -11.67 6.59 0.62
N ARG A 85 -11.13 7.63 1.30
CA ARG A 85 -10.15 8.53 0.68
C ARG A 85 -8.86 7.80 0.30
N ASP A 86 -8.47 6.76 1.02
CA ASP A 86 -7.29 5.99 0.66
C ASP A 86 -7.52 5.14 -0.59
N LYS A 87 -8.70 4.52 -0.72
CA LYS A 87 -9.09 3.81 -1.94
C LYS A 87 -9.18 4.74 -3.15
N THR A 88 -9.69 5.96 -3.00
CA THR A 88 -9.72 6.92 -4.14
C THR A 88 -8.30 7.26 -4.62
N ARG A 89 -7.36 7.47 -3.69
CA ARG A 89 -5.94 7.68 -4.02
C ARG A 89 -5.33 6.47 -4.72
N LEU A 90 -5.59 5.25 -4.22
CA LEU A 90 -5.15 4.01 -4.86
C LEU A 90 -5.71 3.90 -6.28
N HIS A 91 -6.99 4.19 -6.51
CA HIS A 91 -7.59 4.18 -7.83
C HIS A 91 -6.98 5.21 -8.78
N ASP A 92 -6.60 6.38 -8.28
CA ASP A 92 -5.95 7.40 -9.09
C ASP A 92 -4.51 7.04 -9.44
N ASP A 93 -3.72 6.55 -8.47
CA ASP A 93 -2.38 5.99 -8.71
C ASP A 93 -2.45 4.83 -9.73
N ARG A 94 -3.42 3.92 -9.57
CA ARG A 94 -3.65 2.82 -10.51
C ARG A 94 -3.81 3.26 -11.95
N LYS A 95 -4.42 4.43 -12.21
CA LYS A 95 -4.57 4.99 -13.56
C LYS A 95 -3.22 5.43 -14.15
N ARG A 96 -2.35 6.04 -13.34
CA ARG A 96 -1.00 6.50 -13.75
C ARG A 96 0.00 5.36 -13.84
N THR A 97 -0.19 4.32 -13.03
CA THR A 97 0.57 3.07 -13.13
C THR A 97 0.26 2.30 -14.42
N ASP A 98 -0.97 2.43 -14.97
CA ASP A 98 -1.49 1.66 -16.11
C ASP A 98 -0.98 2.10 -17.50
N VAL A 99 0.35 2.22 -17.62
CA VAL A 99 1.08 2.65 -18.81
C VAL A 99 2.10 1.59 -19.23
N LEU A 100 2.00 1.10 -20.46
CA LEU A 100 2.97 0.17 -21.05
C LEU A 100 4.29 0.90 -21.34
N VAL A 101 5.39 0.40 -20.78
CA VAL A 101 6.75 0.88 -21.05
C VAL A 101 7.56 -0.05 -21.96
N SER A 102 7.19 -1.34 -22.06
CA SER A 102 7.86 -2.30 -22.94
C SER A 102 7.96 -1.77 -24.38
N GLY A 103 9.14 -1.98 -24.98
CA GLY A 103 9.47 -1.41 -26.29
C GLY A 103 10.27 -0.11 -26.22
N SER A 104 10.58 0.37 -25.03
CA SER A 104 11.47 1.52 -24.81
C SER A 104 12.95 1.13 -24.89
N GLY A 105 13.26 -0.16 -24.93
CA GLY A 105 14.63 -0.66 -25.05
C GLY A 105 15.48 -0.19 -23.88
N ALA A 106 16.76 0.08 -24.13
CA ALA A 106 17.66 0.56 -23.08
C ALA A 106 17.36 2.00 -22.67
N LEU A 107 17.02 2.86 -23.65
CA LEU A 107 16.61 4.26 -23.45
C LEU A 107 16.00 4.91 -24.70
N SER A 108 16.33 4.45 -25.91
CA SER A 108 16.02 5.11 -27.18
C SER A 108 14.99 4.35 -28.04
N GLY A 109 14.24 3.44 -27.43
CA GLY A 109 13.35 2.53 -28.14
C GLY A 109 14.08 1.29 -28.67
N THR A 110 13.35 0.50 -29.45
CA THR A 110 13.90 -0.65 -30.18
C THR A 110 14.04 -0.33 -31.67
N ALA A 111 15.10 -0.85 -32.29
CA ALA A 111 15.31 -0.76 -33.74
C ALA A 111 14.47 -1.78 -34.53
N LEU A 112 13.84 -2.73 -33.84
CA LEU A 112 12.95 -3.71 -34.47
C LEU A 112 11.51 -3.17 -34.52
N PRO A 113 10.76 -3.42 -35.61
CA PRO A 113 9.41 -2.89 -35.82
C PRO A 113 8.39 -3.65 -34.97
N ILE A 114 8.44 -3.45 -33.65
CA ILE A 114 7.48 -4.06 -32.73
C ILE A 114 6.15 -3.29 -32.74
N ASP A 115 5.05 -4.00 -32.54
CA ASP A 115 3.74 -3.39 -32.32
C ASP A 115 3.49 -3.17 -30.82
N ARG A 116 3.75 -1.95 -30.34
CA ARG A 116 3.48 -1.57 -28.93
C ARG A 116 1.98 -1.49 -28.63
N VAL A 117 1.11 -1.30 -29.62
CA VAL A 117 -0.36 -1.31 -29.44
C VAL A 117 -0.83 -2.74 -29.19
N TYR A 118 -0.29 -3.70 -29.93
CA TYR A 118 -0.50 -5.11 -29.67
C TYR A 118 0.01 -5.52 -28.29
N LEU A 119 1.24 -5.15 -27.90
CA LEU A 119 1.77 -5.42 -26.56
C LEU A 119 0.91 -4.81 -25.45
N LYS A 120 0.45 -3.58 -25.64
CA LYS A 120 -0.46 -2.90 -24.70
C LYS A 120 -1.72 -3.72 -24.46
N LYS A 121 -2.35 -4.20 -25.54
CA LYS A 121 -3.55 -5.04 -25.48
C LYS A 121 -3.26 -6.39 -24.81
N LEU A 122 -2.16 -7.03 -25.21
CA LEU A 122 -1.75 -8.35 -24.71
C LEU A 122 -1.48 -8.34 -23.20
N LEU A 123 -0.83 -7.28 -22.70
CA LEU A 123 -0.47 -7.13 -21.29
C LEU A 123 -1.51 -6.34 -20.46
N GLY A 124 -2.65 -5.99 -21.07
CA GLY A 124 -3.76 -5.34 -20.37
C GLY A 124 -3.46 -3.94 -19.86
N PHE A 125 -2.65 -3.15 -20.57
CA PHE A 125 -2.39 -1.74 -20.24
C PHE A 125 -3.38 -0.79 -20.93
N LYS A 126 -3.65 0.37 -20.32
CA LYS A 126 -4.55 1.38 -20.92
C LYS A 126 -3.81 2.33 -21.87
N ALA A 127 -2.60 2.72 -21.51
CA ALA A 127 -1.79 3.67 -22.27
C ALA A 127 -0.40 3.10 -22.63
N ILE A 128 0.33 3.83 -23.46
CA ILE A 128 1.72 3.54 -23.86
C ILE A 128 2.55 4.75 -23.49
N ALA A 129 3.72 4.53 -22.87
CA ALA A 129 4.65 5.61 -22.55
C ALA A 129 5.11 6.32 -23.84
N LYS A 130 5.02 7.64 -23.83
CA LYS A 130 5.24 8.50 -25.00
C LYS A 130 6.72 8.79 -25.27
N ASN A 131 7.57 8.64 -24.26
CA ASN A 131 9.00 8.91 -24.34
C ASN A 131 9.78 7.73 -23.76
N SER A 132 10.77 7.21 -24.49
CA SER A 132 11.50 6.01 -24.09
C SER A 132 12.54 6.27 -22.99
N ILE A 133 13.11 7.48 -22.93
CA ILE A 133 14.06 7.89 -21.90
C ILE A 133 13.35 7.95 -20.57
N ASP A 134 12.21 8.66 -20.54
CA ASP A 134 11.30 8.74 -19.40
C ASP A 134 10.83 7.34 -18.95
N ALA A 135 10.35 6.52 -19.90
CA ALA A 135 9.79 5.21 -19.59
C ALA A 135 10.74 4.25 -18.84
N VAL A 136 12.06 4.35 -19.07
CA VAL A 136 13.05 3.51 -18.39
C VAL A 136 13.57 4.13 -17.09
N SER A 137 13.46 5.44 -16.93
CA SER A 137 13.89 6.19 -15.73
C SER A 137 12.77 6.42 -14.72
N ASP A 138 11.51 6.34 -15.14
CA ASP A 138 10.34 6.68 -14.33
C ASP A 138 10.15 5.70 -13.16
N ARG A 139 10.00 6.27 -11.95
CA ARG A 139 9.63 5.61 -10.69
C ARG A 139 8.54 6.36 -9.94
N ASP A 140 7.85 7.31 -10.58
CA ASP A 140 6.79 8.12 -9.99
C ASP A 140 5.67 7.23 -9.46
N PHE A 141 5.30 6.19 -10.20
CA PHE A 141 4.29 5.22 -9.78
C PHE A 141 4.68 4.43 -8.51
N ILE A 142 5.97 4.31 -8.18
CA ILE A 142 6.43 3.69 -6.92
C ILE A 142 6.36 4.72 -5.79
N VAL A 143 6.87 5.94 -6.04
CA VAL A 143 6.85 7.03 -5.04
C VAL A 143 5.41 7.37 -4.65
N GLU A 144 4.52 7.47 -5.63
CA GLU A 144 3.12 7.75 -5.42
C GLU A 144 2.44 6.63 -4.63
N LEU A 145 2.63 5.36 -5.00
CA LEU A 145 2.09 4.24 -4.24
C LEU A 145 2.59 4.25 -2.79
N LEU A 146 3.90 4.45 -2.56
CA LEU A 146 4.47 4.56 -1.21
C LEU A 146 3.88 5.73 -0.40
N ALA A 147 3.59 6.85 -1.05
CA ALA A 147 2.92 7.98 -0.41
C ALA A 147 1.48 7.64 -0.02
N VAL A 148 0.73 6.95 -0.89
CA VAL A 148 -0.62 6.49 -0.58
C VAL A 148 -0.61 5.48 0.57
N LEU A 149 0.32 4.51 0.55
CA LEU A 149 0.50 3.53 1.62
C LEU A 149 0.89 4.18 2.95
N SER A 150 1.69 5.24 2.92
CA SER A 150 2.05 6.01 4.11
C SER A 150 0.81 6.65 4.76
N ILE A 151 -0.04 7.29 3.95
CA ILE A 151 -1.29 7.89 4.44
C ILE A 151 -2.22 6.80 4.99
N MET A 152 -2.34 5.67 4.29
CA MET A 152 -3.18 4.57 4.74
C MET A 152 -2.69 3.99 6.07
N SER A 153 -1.39 3.68 6.21
CA SER A 153 -0.81 3.19 7.47
C SER A 153 -0.97 4.20 8.61
N MET A 154 -0.93 5.51 8.33
CA MET A 154 -1.27 6.55 9.31
C MET A 154 -2.73 6.44 9.77
N HIS A 155 -3.69 6.16 8.90
CA HIS A 155 -5.08 5.95 9.33
C HIS A 155 -5.23 4.66 10.15
N LEU A 156 -4.55 3.57 9.76
CA LEU A 156 -4.57 2.31 10.50
C LEU A 156 -3.95 2.47 11.90
N SER A 157 -2.88 3.26 12.04
CA SER A 157 -2.29 3.55 13.35
C SER A 157 -3.20 4.35 14.28
N ARG A 158 -4.10 5.19 13.73
CA ARG A 158 -5.13 5.87 14.51
C ARG A 158 -6.21 4.91 15.00
N ILE A 159 -6.66 3.98 14.15
CA ILE A 159 -7.58 2.90 14.58
C ILE A 159 -6.94 2.10 15.72
N ALA A 160 -5.68 1.71 15.54
CA ALA A 160 -4.94 0.97 16.55
C ALA A 160 -4.83 1.75 17.87
N GLU A 161 -4.49 3.04 17.82
CA GLU A 161 -4.37 3.85 19.04
C GLU A 161 -5.68 3.98 19.80
N ASP A 162 -6.77 4.29 19.10
CA ASP A 162 -8.07 4.44 19.75
C ASP A 162 -8.54 3.10 20.35
N LEU A 163 -8.32 1.97 19.67
CA LEU A 163 -8.63 0.64 20.22
C LEU A 163 -7.75 0.26 21.41
N ILE A 164 -6.46 0.60 21.39
CA ILE A 164 -5.56 0.40 22.54
C ILE A 164 -6.09 1.18 23.75
N LEU A 165 -6.40 2.47 23.58
CA LEU A 165 -6.92 3.33 24.65
C LEU A 165 -8.26 2.81 25.17
N TYR A 166 -9.20 2.50 24.27
CA TYR A 166 -10.52 2.00 24.64
C TYR A 166 -10.47 0.63 25.33
N GLY A 167 -9.44 -0.17 25.08
CA GLY A 167 -9.20 -1.47 25.71
C GLY A 167 -8.50 -1.41 27.07
N THR A 168 -8.05 -0.24 27.51
CA THR A 168 -7.47 -0.06 28.85
C THR A 168 -8.51 -0.27 29.95
N LYS A 169 -8.06 -0.50 31.18
CA LYS A 169 -8.97 -0.62 32.33
C LYS A 169 -9.61 0.71 32.70
N GLU A 170 -8.92 1.80 32.41
CA GLU A 170 -9.33 3.17 32.68
C GLU A 170 -10.49 3.61 31.77
N PHE A 171 -10.47 3.20 30.50
CA PHE A 171 -11.56 3.47 29.55
C PHE A 171 -12.60 2.36 29.58
N GLY A 172 -12.20 1.11 29.35
CA GLY A 172 -13.08 -0.06 29.41
C GLY A 172 -14.23 -0.06 28.40
N PHE A 173 -14.05 0.55 27.22
CA PHE A 173 -15.11 0.64 26.19
C PHE A 173 -15.11 -0.56 25.25
N VAL A 174 -13.96 -1.20 25.03
CA VAL A 174 -13.84 -2.39 24.18
C VAL A 174 -13.05 -3.48 24.89
N GLU A 175 -13.31 -4.74 24.52
CA GLU A 175 -12.46 -5.87 24.88
C GLU A 175 -11.87 -6.48 23.60
N ILE A 176 -10.55 -6.65 23.57
CA ILE A 176 -9.83 -7.26 22.44
C ILE A 176 -9.74 -8.77 22.69
N ASP A 177 -10.10 -9.55 21.68
CA ASP A 177 -10.04 -11.02 21.72
C ASP A 177 -8.60 -11.49 21.97
N GLU A 178 -8.44 -12.47 22.86
CA GLU A 178 -7.14 -12.95 23.34
C GLU A 178 -6.24 -13.45 22.22
N ARG A 179 -6.79 -13.87 21.09
CA ARG A 179 -6.01 -14.29 19.91
C ARG A 179 -5.17 -13.16 19.30
N TYR A 180 -5.53 -11.90 19.59
CA TYR A 180 -4.80 -10.71 19.14
C TYR A 180 -4.01 -10.03 20.27
N CYS A 181 -3.91 -10.68 21.43
CA CYS A 181 -3.18 -10.19 22.59
C CYS A 181 -2.10 -11.16 23.03
N THR A 182 -1.07 -10.66 23.69
CA THR A 182 -0.22 -11.49 24.55
C THR A 182 -0.65 -11.35 26.01
N GLY A 183 -0.52 -12.44 26.76
CA GLY A 183 -0.77 -12.48 28.20
C GLY A 183 0.53 -12.57 29.00
N SER A 184 0.41 -12.37 30.30
CA SER A 184 1.46 -12.73 31.26
C SER A 184 0.96 -13.87 32.14
N SER A 185 1.73 -14.95 32.27
CA SER A 185 1.42 -16.03 33.22
C SER A 185 1.36 -15.55 34.67
N LEU A 186 2.02 -14.43 34.99
CA LEU A 186 2.01 -13.80 36.31
C LEU A 186 0.75 -12.94 36.55
N MET A 187 0.15 -12.42 35.48
CA MET A 187 -1.01 -11.52 35.55
C MET A 187 -2.07 -11.95 34.53
N PRO A 188 -2.89 -12.98 34.85
CA PRO A 188 -3.85 -13.56 33.91
C PRO A 188 -4.88 -12.55 33.35
N GLN A 189 -5.19 -11.50 34.12
CA GLN A 189 -6.07 -10.40 33.72
C GLN A 189 -5.42 -9.38 32.77
N LYS A 190 -4.11 -9.44 32.54
CA LYS A 190 -3.37 -8.49 31.71
C LYS A 190 -3.34 -9.00 30.27
N LYS A 191 -4.09 -8.36 29.40
CA LYS A 191 -4.07 -8.55 27.94
C LYS A 191 -3.30 -7.38 27.32
N ASN A 192 -2.18 -7.65 26.67
CA ASN A 192 -1.43 -6.63 25.93
C ASN A 192 -1.92 -6.62 24.47
N PRO A 193 -2.32 -5.49 23.89
CA PRO A 193 -2.79 -5.42 22.51
C PRO A 193 -1.63 -5.35 21.50
N ASP A 194 -0.68 -6.29 21.57
CA ASP A 194 0.58 -6.24 20.82
C ASP A 194 0.39 -6.09 19.31
N VAL A 195 -0.66 -6.72 18.75
CA VAL A 195 -0.99 -6.59 17.33
C VAL A 195 -1.28 -5.13 16.95
N LEU A 196 -2.05 -4.41 17.77
CA LEU A 196 -2.36 -3.00 17.56
C LEU A 196 -1.11 -2.11 17.75
N GLU A 197 -0.29 -2.43 18.76
CA GLU A 197 0.98 -1.73 18.99
C GLU A 197 1.92 -1.88 17.78
N LEU A 198 1.98 -3.08 17.18
CA LEU A 198 2.77 -3.35 15.99
C LEU A 198 2.23 -2.64 14.75
N ILE A 199 0.92 -2.60 14.53
CA ILE A 199 0.29 -1.82 13.44
C ILE A 199 0.74 -0.36 13.55
N ARG A 200 0.62 0.24 14.74
CA ARG A 200 1.05 1.63 14.96
C ARG A 200 2.56 1.82 14.78
N GLY A 201 3.38 0.88 15.23
CA GLY A 201 4.84 0.95 15.12
C GLY A 201 5.35 0.82 13.69
N ARG A 202 4.76 -0.09 12.90
CA ARG A 202 5.17 -0.39 11.52
C ARG A 202 4.89 0.75 10.54
N THR A 203 4.01 1.70 10.88
CA THR A 203 3.84 2.95 10.12
C THR A 203 5.17 3.68 9.88
N SER A 204 6.09 3.65 10.86
CA SER A 204 7.42 4.24 10.70
C SER A 204 8.24 3.62 9.56
N GLN A 205 8.12 2.31 9.34
CA GLN A 205 8.82 1.60 8.26
C GLN A 205 8.28 2.02 6.91
N VAL A 206 6.96 2.16 6.78
CA VAL A 206 6.31 2.63 5.54
C VAL A 206 6.77 4.05 5.19
N TYR A 207 6.87 4.94 6.19
CA TYR A 207 7.42 6.29 5.98
C TYR A 207 8.88 6.26 5.55
N SER A 208 9.72 5.47 6.23
CA SER A 208 11.13 5.33 5.87
C SER A 208 11.31 4.82 4.44
N ASN A 209 10.48 3.89 3.99
CA ASN A 209 10.50 3.37 2.63
C ASN A 209 10.21 4.46 1.58
N LEU A 210 9.19 5.29 1.82
CA LEU A 210 8.89 6.45 0.96
C LEU A 210 10.10 7.40 0.88
N ILE A 211 10.64 7.81 2.02
CA ILE A 211 11.77 8.74 2.07
C ILE A 211 13.02 8.15 1.42
N SER A 212 13.27 6.85 1.61
CA SER A 212 14.39 6.14 1.01
C SER A 212 14.31 6.16 -0.52
N VAL A 213 13.17 5.82 -1.11
CA VAL A 213 12.99 5.80 -2.57
C VAL A 213 13.04 7.22 -3.13
N ALA A 214 12.35 8.19 -2.51
CA ALA A 214 12.40 9.58 -2.96
C ALA A 214 13.81 10.17 -2.87
N GLY A 215 14.54 9.86 -1.80
CA GLY A 215 15.93 10.26 -1.60
C GLY A 215 16.88 9.63 -2.62
N MET A 216 16.68 8.35 -2.95
CA MET A 216 17.46 7.63 -3.98
C MET A 216 17.27 8.26 -5.36
N LEU A 217 16.05 8.67 -5.72
CA LEU A 217 15.75 9.28 -7.01
C LEU A 217 16.26 10.72 -7.14
N LYS A 218 16.48 11.41 -6.02
CA LYS A 218 16.85 12.83 -6.02
C LYS A 218 18.18 13.04 -6.75
N GLY A 219 18.13 13.85 -7.80
CA GLY A 219 19.32 14.30 -8.54
C GLY A 219 19.97 13.22 -9.41
N LEU A 220 19.30 12.08 -9.66
CA LEU A 220 19.79 11.10 -10.62
C LEU A 220 19.75 11.69 -12.04
N PRO A 221 20.83 11.55 -12.83
CA PRO A 221 20.81 11.92 -14.24
C PRO A 221 19.96 10.94 -15.04
N LEU A 222 19.36 11.38 -16.15
CA LEU A 222 18.71 10.46 -17.07
C LEU A 222 19.74 9.50 -17.71
N SER A 223 19.38 8.25 -18.04
CA SER A 223 18.04 7.64 -17.97
C SER A 223 17.95 6.58 -16.88
N TYR A 224 18.41 5.36 -17.14
CA TYR A 224 18.49 4.29 -16.15
C TYR A 224 19.83 4.33 -15.40
N ASN A 225 19.78 4.32 -14.07
CA ASN A 225 20.94 4.14 -13.19
C ASN A 225 20.70 2.93 -12.28
N ARG A 226 21.80 2.29 -11.85
CA ARG A 226 21.69 1.05 -11.06
C ARG A 226 21.10 1.28 -9.67
N ASP A 227 21.17 2.50 -9.16
CA ASP A 227 20.52 3.02 -7.96
C ASP A 227 19.03 2.62 -7.92
N MET A 228 18.36 2.67 -9.07
CA MET A 228 16.96 2.29 -9.24
C MET A 228 16.67 0.80 -9.04
N GLN A 229 17.65 -0.02 -8.65
CA GLN A 229 17.40 -1.38 -8.17
C GLN A 229 16.94 -1.41 -6.70
N LEU A 230 17.23 -0.35 -5.94
CA LEU A 230 16.88 -0.19 -4.53
C LEU A 230 15.40 0.19 -4.32
N ASP A 231 14.60 0.26 -5.37
CA ASP A 231 13.18 0.62 -5.35
C ASP A 231 12.25 -0.52 -4.88
N LYS A 232 12.63 -1.78 -5.14
CA LYS A 232 11.76 -2.96 -4.96
C LYS A 232 11.57 -3.37 -3.52
N GLU A 233 12.64 -3.42 -2.74
CA GLU A 233 12.55 -3.88 -1.34
C GLU A 233 11.67 -2.93 -0.50
N PRO A 234 11.84 -1.60 -0.56
CA PRO A 234 10.91 -0.66 0.10
C PRO A 234 9.47 -0.81 -0.39
N LEU A 235 9.27 -0.94 -1.71
CA LEU A 235 7.94 -1.14 -2.30
C LEU A 235 7.26 -2.41 -1.79
N PHE A 236 7.94 -3.55 -1.86
CA PHE A 236 7.38 -4.85 -1.49
C PHE A 236 7.08 -4.90 0.01
N ASN A 237 8.00 -4.42 0.83
CA ASN A 237 7.83 -4.36 2.28
C ASN A 237 6.63 -3.47 2.67
N SER A 238 6.48 -2.28 2.08
CA SER A 238 5.33 -1.42 2.38
C SER A 238 3.99 -2.01 1.94
N VAL A 239 3.94 -2.69 0.78
CA VAL A 239 2.72 -3.38 0.33
C VAL A 239 2.36 -4.53 1.28
N GLU A 240 3.35 -5.32 1.71
CA GLU A 240 3.16 -6.44 2.64
C GLU A 240 2.65 -5.95 4.00
N ILE A 241 3.32 -4.95 4.59
CA ILE A 241 2.90 -4.35 5.86
C ILE A 241 1.44 -3.90 5.79
N VAL A 242 1.09 -3.04 4.83
CA VAL A 242 -0.26 -2.46 4.79
C VAL A 242 -1.33 -3.52 4.50
N ASP A 243 -1.06 -4.50 3.64
CA ASP A 243 -2.00 -5.59 3.38
C ASP A 243 -2.20 -6.51 4.60
N GLU A 244 -1.15 -6.79 5.36
CA GLU A 244 -1.26 -7.51 6.64
C GLU A 244 -2.10 -6.72 7.66
N GLU A 245 -1.81 -5.43 7.85
CA GLU A 245 -2.52 -4.56 8.79
C GLU A 245 -4.01 -4.46 8.44
N LEU A 246 -4.36 -4.31 7.15
CA LEU A 246 -5.74 -4.28 6.67
C LEU A 246 -6.50 -5.59 6.91
N LYS A 247 -5.81 -6.72 6.98
CA LYS A 247 -6.42 -8.05 7.21
C LYS A 247 -6.54 -8.38 8.70
N LEU A 248 -5.67 -7.81 9.53
CA LEU A 248 -5.66 -8.01 10.97
C LEU A 248 -6.76 -7.20 11.67
N LEU A 249 -7.00 -5.97 11.20
CA LEU A 249 -8.11 -5.11 11.64
C LEU A 249 -9.46 -5.59 11.09
#